data_AF-A0A933FTJ9-F1
#
_entry.id   AF-A0A933FTJ9-F1
#
_cell.length_a   1.000
_cell.length_b   1.000
_cell.length_c   1.000
_cell.angle_alpha   90.00
_cell.angle_beta   90.00
_cell.angle_gamma   90.00
#
_symmetry.space_group_name_H-M   'P 1'
#
loop_
_entity.id
_entity.type
_entity.pdbx_description
1 polymer ?
#
loop_
_entity_poly.entity_id
_entity_poly.type
_entity_poly.pdbx_seq_one_letter_code
_entity_poly.pdbx_strand_id
1 'polypeptide(L)'
;MAIFLILFLALGTLLSAGCSSSKISREPQYAPAADLLDILKDFQRLSRVDLYRFPIPKDVTGTNIMKATLVRLEDYERKNPGQLSDLIQFSKATAYERLREYDQAAAHYRKVAESNGRLGVEAARRMEAIDSFQMILQKALPSEDPVEYTRALDEKVEAWNELVRKYQETPYEALARIEEERLDRAKVTFVEVNRFRIRGGNEMVILAYTQLITKHRQSKNVYRHLLDFADFYMLLAKEYAAQNDPEGLSFNPDAFETLAKGALRFYTEVAQVDGILEKIEAQGKLEALRGFAERMRRLSR
;
A
#
# COMPACT_ATOMS: atom_id res chain seq x y z
N MET A 1 -13.97 -74.31 13.95
CA MET A 1 -14.73 -73.36 13.11
C MET A 1 -15.49 -72.31 13.95
N ALA A 2 -14.91 -71.82 15.04
CA ALA A 2 -15.57 -70.85 15.94
C ALA A 2 -14.68 -69.64 16.30
N ILE A 3 -13.38 -69.67 15.97
CA ILE A 3 -12.44 -68.58 16.28
C ILE A 3 -12.36 -67.56 15.12
N PHE A 4 -12.61 -68.00 13.89
CA PHE A 4 -12.57 -67.12 12.70
C PHE A 4 -13.77 -66.17 12.57
N LEU A 5 -14.91 -66.49 13.23
CA LEU A 5 -16.13 -65.67 13.15
C LEU A 5 -16.07 -64.44 14.08
N ILE A 6 -15.30 -64.52 15.17
CA ILE A 6 -15.21 -63.45 16.17
C ILE A 6 -14.25 -62.36 15.71
N LEU A 7 -13.21 -62.71 14.93
CA LEU A 7 -12.26 -61.73 14.39
C LEU A 7 -12.87 -60.81 13.31
N PHE A 8 -13.84 -61.31 12.54
CA PHE A 8 -14.55 -60.51 11.53
C PHE A 8 -15.55 -59.53 12.14
N LEU A 9 -16.15 -59.87 13.29
CA LEU A 9 -17.09 -58.99 13.98
C LEU A 9 -16.38 -57.81 14.69
N ALA A 10 -15.14 -58.01 15.13
CA ALA A 10 -14.34 -56.97 15.78
C ALA A 10 -13.68 -55.99 14.77
N LEU A 11 -13.52 -56.39 13.50
CA LEU A 11 -12.93 -55.53 12.46
C LEU A 11 -13.97 -54.66 11.74
N GLY A 12 -15.26 -55.03 11.78
CA GLY A 12 -16.35 -54.24 11.20
C GLY A 12 -16.78 -53.03 12.04
N THR A 13 -16.55 -53.06 13.36
CA THR A 13 -16.98 -51.99 14.29
C THR A 13 -15.97 -50.86 14.44
N LEU A 14 -14.73 -51.03 13.95
CA LEU A 14 -13.70 -49.97 13.96
C LEU A 14 -13.72 -49.05 12.72
N LEU A 15 -14.54 -49.35 11.71
CA LEU A 15 -14.65 -48.55 10.47
C LEU A 15 -15.76 -47.48 10.50
N SER A 16 -16.52 -47.38 11.59
CA SER A 16 -17.65 -46.44 11.73
C SER A 16 -17.41 -45.28 12.73
N ALA A 17 -16.21 -45.18 13.32
CA ALA A 17 -15.82 -44.07 14.20
C ALA A 17 -15.12 -42.91 13.45
N GLY A 18 -15.32 -42.79 12.14
CA GLY A 18 -14.95 -41.62 11.36
C GLY A 18 -15.98 -40.51 11.53
N CYS A 19 -16.07 -39.90 12.72
CA CYS A 19 -16.72 -38.61 12.90
C CYS A 19 -15.87 -37.54 12.19
N SER A 20 -15.93 -37.51 10.87
CA SER A 20 -15.64 -36.31 10.10
C SER A 20 -16.75 -35.32 10.42
N SER A 21 -16.56 -34.59 11.54
CA SER A 21 -17.16 -33.28 11.70
C SER A 21 -16.54 -32.40 10.62
N SER A 22 -17.04 -32.52 9.40
CA SER A 22 -17.04 -31.43 8.43
C SER A 22 -17.94 -30.34 9.00
N LYS A 23 -17.43 -29.66 10.03
CA LYS A 23 -17.69 -28.23 10.14
C LYS A 23 -17.07 -27.66 8.88
N ILE A 24 -17.87 -27.66 7.81
CA ILE A 24 -17.87 -26.58 6.84
C ILE A 24 -17.88 -25.36 7.76
N SER A 25 -16.70 -24.79 8.01
CA SER A 25 -16.60 -23.50 8.66
C SER A 25 -17.42 -22.61 7.75
N ARG A 26 -18.66 -22.32 8.15
CA ARG A 26 -19.42 -21.24 7.56
C ARG A 26 -18.45 -20.08 7.52
N GLU A 27 -18.25 -19.50 6.33
CA GLU A 27 -17.51 -18.26 6.21
C GLU A 27 -17.97 -17.34 7.35
N PRO A 28 -17.05 -16.73 8.10
CA PRO A 28 -17.41 -15.92 9.25
C PRO A 28 -18.42 -14.86 8.81
N GLN A 29 -19.69 -15.08 9.15
CA GLN A 29 -20.77 -14.17 8.80
C GLN A 29 -20.64 -12.94 9.68
N TYR A 30 -20.78 -11.78 9.04
CA TYR A 30 -20.83 -10.51 9.75
C TYR A 30 -22.00 -10.52 10.74
N ALA A 31 -21.68 -10.49 12.04
CA ALA A 31 -22.64 -10.16 13.08
C ALA A 31 -22.48 -8.66 13.39
N PRO A 32 -23.57 -7.87 13.41
CA PRO A 32 -23.51 -6.48 13.86
C PRO A 32 -22.90 -6.44 15.26
N ALA A 33 -21.95 -5.54 15.51
CA ALA A 33 -21.39 -5.38 16.84
C ALA A 33 -22.53 -5.04 17.82
N ALA A 34 -22.73 -5.89 18.82
CA ALA A 34 -23.82 -5.76 19.77
C ALA A 34 -23.56 -4.63 20.78
N ASP A 35 -22.28 -4.36 21.06
CA ASP A 35 -21.83 -3.38 22.06
C ASP A 35 -20.64 -2.54 21.55
N LEU A 36 -20.48 -1.33 22.10
CA LEU A 36 -19.38 -0.41 21.77
C LEU A 36 -18.02 -1.03 22.08
N LEU A 37 -17.92 -1.81 23.17
CA LEU A 37 -16.68 -2.50 23.53
C LEU A 37 -16.22 -3.47 22.45
N ASP A 38 -17.15 -4.14 21.76
CA ASP A 38 -16.83 -5.03 20.65
C ASP A 38 -16.28 -4.28 19.44
N ILE A 39 -16.78 -3.07 19.18
CA ILE A 39 -16.27 -2.21 18.11
C ILE A 39 -14.85 -1.74 18.46
N LEU A 40 -14.65 -1.29 19.70
CA LEU A 40 -13.41 -0.65 20.13
C LEU A 40 -12.27 -1.66 20.35
N LYS A 41 -12.54 -2.88 20.84
CA LYS A 41 -11.47 -3.88 21.06
C LYS A 41 -10.73 -4.23 19.78
N ASP A 42 -11.46 -4.43 18.68
CA ASP A 42 -10.89 -4.80 17.39
C ASP A 42 -10.14 -3.61 16.78
N PHE A 43 -10.73 -2.42 16.89
CA PHE A 43 -10.12 -1.18 16.41
C PHE A 43 -8.83 -0.84 17.17
N GLN A 44 -8.83 -0.86 18.50
CA GLN A 44 -7.66 -0.50 19.31
C GLN A 44 -6.47 -1.42 19.07
N ARG A 45 -6.74 -2.72 18.87
CA ARG A 45 -5.69 -3.71 18.55
C ARG A 45 -5.00 -3.38 17.21
N LEU A 46 -5.77 -2.95 16.22
CA LEU A 46 -5.29 -2.79 14.83
C LEU A 46 -4.94 -1.35 14.46
N SER A 47 -5.37 -0.36 15.24
CA SER A 47 -5.12 1.06 14.97
C SER A 47 -3.65 1.43 15.08
N ARG A 48 -2.84 0.67 15.82
CA ARG A 48 -1.41 0.93 16.06
C ARG A 48 -0.45 0.35 15.03
N VAL A 49 -0.95 -0.40 14.04
CA VAL A 49 -0.10 -1.05 13.02
C VAL A 49 0.72 -0.03 12.23
N ASP A 50 2.01 -0.23 12.01
CA ASP A 50 2.78 0.65 11.14
C ASP A 50 2.24 0.61 9.69
N LEU A 51 1.47 1.61 9.30
CA LEU A 51 0.81 1.66 7.98
C LEU A 51 1.78 1.99 6.85
N TYR A 52 3.01 2.40 7.16
CA TYR A 52 4.04 2.61 6.13
C TYR A 52 4.59 1.27 5.68
N ARG A 53 4.85 0.37 6.65
CA ARG A 53 5.41 -0.97 6.38
C ARG A 53 4.37 -2.03 6.06
N PHE A 54 3.14 -1.87 6.57
CA PHE A 54 2.09 -2.88 6.44
C PHE A 54 0.81 -2.32 5.81
N PRO A 55 0.07 -3.14 5.06
CA PRO A 55 -1.25 -2.74 4.55
C PRO A 55 -2.21 -2.48 5.72
N ILE A 56 -3.25 -1.68 5.45
CA ILE A 56 -4.28 -1.44 6.46
C ILE A 56 -4.93 -2.78 6.81
N PRO A 57 -5.01 -3.15 8.11
CA PRO A 57 -5.60 -4.41 8.51
C PRO A 57 -7.04 -4.56 8.02
N LYS A 58 -7.39 -5.80 7.70
CA LYS A 58 -8.73 -6.19 7.29
C LYS A 58 -9.44 -6.88 8.45
N ASP A 59 -10.75 -6.70 8.54
CA ASP A 59 -11.58 -7.46 9.46
C ASP A 59 -11.87 -8.87 8.92
N VAL A 60 -12.69 -9.65 9.64
CA VAL A 60 -13.04 -11.02 9.26
C VAL A 60 -13.75 -11.14 7.90
N THR A 61 -14.30 -10.03 7.39
CA THR A 61 -14.96 -9.97 6.07
C THR A 61 -14.01 -9.55 4.95
N GLY A 62 -12.74 -9.27 5.27
CA GLY A 62 -11.79 -8.70 4.32
C GLY A 62 -11.92 -7.19 4.14
N THR A 63 -12.77 -6.52 4.91
CA THR A 63 -13.00 -5.07 4.83
C THR A 63 -11.95 -4.31 5.63
N ASN A 64 -11.50 -3.15 5.13
CA ASN A 64 -10.61 -2.25 5.87
C ASN A 64 -11.18 -1.94 7.26
N ILE A 65 -10.44 -2.28 8.32
CA ILE A 65 -10.92 -2.15 9.70
C ILE A 65 -11.27 -0.71 10.07
N MET A 66 -10.52 0.28 9.58
CA MET A 66 -10.77 1.69 9.91
C MET A 66 -12.12 2.14 9.34
N LYS A 67 -12.43 1.74 8.09
CA LYS A 67 -13.71 2.02 7.44
C LYS A 67 -14.86 1.27 8.14
N ALA A 68 -14.66 -0.01 8.45
CA ALA A 68 -15.65 -0.80 9.16
C ALA A 68 -15.96 -0.19 10.54
N THR A 69 -14.94 0.30 11.26
CA THR A 69 -15.12 0.98 12.54
C THR A 69 -15.95 2.24 12.41
N LEU A 70 -15.72 3.09 11.40
CA LEU A 70 -16.52 4.30 11.19
C LEU A 70 -18.01 3.99 11.04
N VAL A 71 -18.35 3.03 10.17
CA VAL A 71 -19.74 2.58 9.95
C VAL A 71 -20.35 2.03 11.23
N ARG A 72 -19.62 1.17 11.95
CA ARG A 72 -20.10 0.57 13.21
C ARG A 72 -20.34 1.63 14.29
N LEU A 73 -19.46 2.63 14.40
CA LEU A 73 -19.61 3.74 15.35
C LEU A 73 -20.79 4.65 14.98
N GLU A 74 -21.02 4.92 13.70
CA GLU A 74 -22.20 5.67 13.24
C GLU A 74 -23.51 4.92 13.54
N ASP A 75 -23.56 3.62 13.29
CA ASP A 75 -24.72 2.79 13.60
C ASP A 75 -24.97 2.71 15.11
N TYR A 76 -23.91 2.62 15.92
CA TYR A 76 -24.03 2.62 17.38
C TYR A 76 -24.55 3.98 17.90
N GLU A 77 -24.00 5.09 17.43
CA GLU A 77 -24.40 6.45 17.81
C GLU A 77 -25.87 6.73 17.44
N ARG A 78 -26.34 6.24 16.29
CA ARG A 78 -27.74 6.34 15.87
C ARG A 78 -28.70 5.62 16.83
N LYS A 79 -28.28 4.47 17.36
CA LYS A 79 -29.08 3.68 18.31
C LYS A 79 -28.97 4.18 19.75
N ASN A 80 -27.86 4.84 20.09
CA ASN A 80 -27.57 5.32 21.45
C ASN A 80 -27.15 6.81 21.44
N PRO A 81 -28.07 7.74 21.12
CA PRO A 81 -27.71 9.14 20.96
C PRO A 81 -27.11 9.76 22.22
N GLY A 82 -26.01 10.49 22.06
CA GLY A 82 -25.35 11.23 23.15
C GLY A 82 -24.57 10.38 24.17
N GLN A 83 -24.61 9.05 24.06
CA GLN A 83 -23.84 8.19 24.96
C GLN A 83 -22.38 8.12 24.55
N LEU A 84 -21.46 8.32 25.51
CA LEU A 84 -20.03 8.16 25.32
C LEU A 84 -19.47 8.93 24.10
N SER A 85 -20.03 10.13 23.85
CA SER A 85 -19.71 10.98 22.70
C SER A 85 -18.21 11.16 22.52
N ASP A 86 -17.49 11.50 23.59
CA ASP A 86 -16.05 11.76 23.53
C ASP A 86 -15.26 10.55 23.02
N LEU A 87 -15.63 9.35 23.48
CA LEU A 87 -14.98 8.10 23.08
C LEU A 87 -15.28 7.76 21.61
N ILE A 88 -16.54 7.95 21.19
CA ILE A 88 -16.97 7.73 19.80
C ILE A 88 -16.25 8.71 18.88
N GLN A 89 -16.26 10.00 19.20
CA GLN A 89 -15.63 11.06 18.40
C GLN A 89 -14.11 10.86 18.34
N PHE A 90 -13.46 10.49 19.46
CA PHE A 90 -12.02 10.19 19.48
C PHE A 90 -11.67 8.97 18.61
N SER A 91 -12.51 7.94 18.64
CA SER A 91 -12.32 6.74 17.83
C SER A 91 -12.53 7.01 16.34
N LYS A 92 -13.54 7.81 15.99
CA LYS A 92 -13.77 8.30 14.61
C LYS A 92 -12.57 9.13 14.13
N ALA A 93 -12.11 10.08 14.94
CA ALA A 93 -10.93 10.89 14.63
C ALA A 93 -9.69 10.03 14.35
N THR A 94 -9.45 9.03 15.20
CA THR A 94 -8.36 8.09 15.02
C THR A 94 -8.54 7.27 13.74
N ALA A 95 -9.75 6.80 13.43
CA ALA A 95 -9.97 6.06 12.18
C ALA A 95 -9.71 6.93 10.94
N TYR A 96 -10.17 8.18 10.93
CA TYR A 96 -9.91 9.14 9.85
C TYR A 96 -8.42 9.50 9.73
N GLU A 97 -7.72 9.73 10.83
CA GLU A 97 -6.27 9.98 10.86
C GLU A 97 -5.51 8.84 10.15
N ARG A 98 -5.90 7.60 10.44
CA ARG A 98 -5.27 6.39 9.87
C ARG A 98 -5.66 6.14 8.43
N LEU A 99 -6.80 6.69 7.99
CA LEU A 99 -7.20 6.76 6.60
C LEU A 99 -6.58 7.98 5.87
N ARG A 100 -5.87 8.86 6.60
CA ARG A 100 -5.23 10.09 6.10
C ARG A 100 -6.24 11.15 5.65
N GLU A 101 -7.45 11.07 6.18
CA GLU A 101 -8.49 12.09 6.04
C GLU A 101 -8.32 13.12 7.16
N TYR A 102 -7.25 13.91 7.07
CA TYR A 102 -6.78 14.79 8.14
C TYR A 102 -7.79 15.87 8.53
N ASP A 103 -8.56 16.40 7.58
CA ASP A 103 -9.61 17.40 7.83
C ASP A 103 -10.72 16.83 8.72
N GLN A 104 -11.17 15.60 8.42
CA GLN A 104 -12.18 14.90 9.21
C GLN A 104 -11.62 14.53 10.58
N ALA A 105 -10.38 14.04 10.64
CA ALA A 105 -9.70 13.72 11.88
C ALA A 105 -9.60 14.94 12.81
N ALA A 106 -9.15 16.09 12.30
CA ALA A 106 -9.07 17.34 13.04
C ALA A 106 -10.45 17.81 13.53
N ALA A 107 -11.48 17.73 12.69
CA ALA A 107 -12.84 18.12 13.08
C ALA A 107 -13.37 17.28 14.25
N HIS A 108 -13.12 15.97 14.23
CA HIS A 108 -13.52 15.08 15.33
C HIS A 108 -12.66 15.26 16.58
N TYR A 109 -11.33 15.41 16.45
CA TYR A 109 -10.48 15.67 17.62
C TYR A 109 -10.81 17.00 18.30
N ARG A 110 -11.16 18.05 17.53
CA ARG A 110 -11.55 19.34 18.11
C ARG A 110 -12.76 19.22 19.05
N LYS A 111 -13.78 18.47 18.65
CA LYS A 111 -14.95 18.19 19.50
C LYS A 111 -14.58 17.46 20.79
N VAL A 112 -13.58 16.58 20.74
CA VAL A 112 -13.10 15.87 21.94
C VAL A 112 -12.23 16.77 22.81
N ALA A 113 -11.41 17.64 22.21
CA ALA A 113 -10.54 18.58 22.92
C ALA A 113 -11.31 19.61 23.75
N GLU A 114 -12.57 19.90 23.39
CA GLU A 114 -13.49 20.72 24.18
C GLU A 114 -13.92 20.04 25.50
N SER A 115 -13.66 18.74 25.67
CA SER A 115 -13.99 18.01 26.89
C SER A 115 -12.87 18.09 27.93
N ASN A 116 -13.23 18.30 29.21
CA ASN A 116 -12.28 18.40 30.33
C ASN A 116 -11.66 17.05 30.74
N GLY A 117 -11.80 16.01 29.93
CA GLY A 117 -11.34 14.65 30.22
C GLY A 117 -9.93 14.35 29.71
N ARG A 118 -9.39 13.20 30.11
CA ARG A 118 -8.09 12.69 29.61
C ARG A 118 -8.05 12.56 28.08
N LEU A 119 -9.19 12.23 27.45
CA LEU A 119 -9.30 12.15 26.00
C LEU A 119 -9.17 13.53 25.33
N GLY A 120 -9.62 14.61 25.97
CA GLY A 120 -9.47 15.97 25.44
C GLY A 120 -8.01 16.39 25.35
N VAL A 121 -7.22 16.11 26.39
CA VAL A 121 -5.76 16.36 26.39
C VAL A 121 -5.05 15.57 25.30
N GLU A 122 -5.38 14.28 25.17
CA GLU A 122 -4.81 13.45 24.10
C GLU A 122 -5.23 13.95 22.72
N ALA A 123 -6.52 14.29 22.51
CA ALA A 123 -7.02 14.83 21.25
C ALA A 123 -6.29 16.12 20.86
N ALA A 124 -6.07 17.04 21.79
CA ALA A 124 -5.32 18.28 21.56
C ALA A 124 -3.88 17.99 21.09
N ARG A 125 -3.20 17.00 21.71
CA ARG A 125 -1.86 16.58 21.28
C ARG A 125 -1.85 15.99 19.87
N ARG A 126 -2.89 15.21 19.52
CA ARG A 126 -3.00 14.63 18.17
C ARG A 126 -3.28 15.69 17.10
N MET A 127 -4.08 16.70 17.44
CA MET A 127 -4.34 17.83 16.55
C MET A 127 -3.06 18.57 16.19
N GLU A 128 -2.12 18.78 17.11
CA GLU A 128 -0.84 19.45 16.78
C GLU A 128 -0.08 18.75 15.63
N ALA A 129 -0.08 17.42 15.62
CA ALA A 129 0.52 16.63 14.55
C ALA A 129 -0.27 16.76 13.24
N ILE A 130 -1.60 16.68 13.31
CA ILE A 130 -2.48 16.81 12.14
C ILE A 130 -2.38 18.21 11.53
N ASP A 131 -2.35 19.27 12.34
CA ASP A 131 -2.20 20.65 11.89
C ASP A 131 -0.87 20.82 11.14
N SER A 132 0.22 20.24 11.68
CA SER A 132 1.53 20.24 11.01
C SER A 132 1.47 19.56 9.63
N PHE A 133 0.70 18.48 9.50
CA PHE A 133 0.53 17.76 8.24
C PHE A 133 -0.28 18.58 7.23
N GLN A 134 -1.40 19.16 7.69
CA GLN A 134 -2.26 20.00 6.88
C GLN A 134 -1.53 21.24 6.35
N MET A 135 -0.65 21.86 7.16
CA MET A 135 0.18 22.98 6.71
C MET A 135 1.03 22.64 5.49
N ILE A 136 1.52 21.40 5.36
CA ILE A 136 2.28 20.98 4.17
C ILE A 136 1.34 20.61 3.02
N LEU A 137 0.25 19.90 3.30
CA LEU A 137 -0.71 19.46 2.29
C LEU A 137 -1.36 20.63 1.57
N GLN A 138 -1.77 21.67 2.32
CA GLN A 138 -2.49 22.84 1.81
C GLN A 138 -1.63 23.82 1.00
N LYS A 139 -0.28 23.75 1.10
CA LYS A 139 0.58 24.56 0.23
C LYS A 139 0.28 24.23 -1.23
N ALA A 140 -0.11 25.22 -2.02
CA ALA A 140 -0.41 25.02 -3.43
C ALA A 140 0.85 24.59 -4.20
N LEU A 141 0.68 23.73 -5.20
CA LEU A 141 1.73 23.43 -6.16
C LEU A 141 1.47 24.28 -7.42
N PRO A 142 2.39 25.18 -7.81
CA PRO A 142 2.22 26.00 -9.01
C PRO A 142 2.20 25.09 -10.24
N SER A 143 1.16 25.14 -11.05
CA SER A 143 0.97 24.21 -12.17
C SER A 143 1.35 24.77 -13.55
N GLU A 144 1.70 26.04 -13.63
CA GLU A 144 1.97 26.73 -14.90
C GLU A 144 3.41 26.57 -15.37
N ASP A 145 4.38 26.61 -14.44
CA ASP A 145 5.81 26.45 -14.73
C ASP A 145 6.35 25.11 -14.18
N PRO A 146 6.84 24.21 -15.05
CA PRO A 146 7.55 22.99 -14.67
C PRO A 146 8.68 23.18 -13.64
N VAL A 147 9.43 24.29 -13.71
CA VAL A 147 10.55 24.57 -12.80
C VAL A 147 10.02 24.92 -11.41
N GLU A 148 9.04 25.82 -11.33
CA GLU A 148 8.39 26.18 -10.07
C GLU A 148 7.66 25.00 -9.45
N TYR A 149 7.01 24.16 -10.26
CA TYR A 149 6.34 22.94 -9.81
C TYR A 149 7.33 21.98 -9.12
N THR A 150 8.48 21.74 -9.77
CA THR A 150 9.52 20.86 -9.24
C THR A 150 10.11 21.42 -7.93
N ARG A 151 10.41 22.73 -7.90
CA ARG A 151 10.89 23.40 -6.69
C ARG A 151 9.89 23.29 -5.54
N ALA A 152 8.61 23.51 -5.80
CA ALA A 152 7.56 23.39 -4.79
C ALA A 152 7.39 21.95 -4.29
N LEU A 153 7.57 20.95 -5.15
CA LEU A 153 7.62 19.54 -4.74
C LEU A 153 8.81 19.27 -3.82
N ASP A 154 10.01 19.77 -4.16
CA ASP A 154 11.20 19.62 -3.33
C ASP A 154 11.03 20.27 -1.95
N GLU A 155 10.49 21.48 -1.88
CA GLU A 155 10.17 22.17 -0.63
C GLU A 155 9.16 21.39 0.22
N LYS A 156 8.16 20.77 -0.39
CA LYS A 156 7.22 19.90 0.33
C LYS A 156 7.89 18.63 0.84
N VAL A 157 8.74 17.98 0.05
CA VAL A 157 9.48 16.78 0.47
C VAL A 157 10.38 17.10 1.66
N GLU A 158 11.09 18.25 1.63
CA GLU A 158 11.91 18.68 2.76
C GLU A 158 11.07 18.96 4.01
N ALA A 159 9.91 19.59 3.88
CA ALA A 159 9.00 19.79 5.00
C ALA A 159 8.51 18.46 5.59
N TRP A 160 8.25 17.44 4.77
CA TRP A 160 7.91 16.11 5.26
C TRP A 160 9.09 15.39 5.91
N ASN A 161 10.29 15.49 5.35
CA ASN A 161 11.52 14.99 5.96
C ASN A 161 11.70 15.56 7.38
N GLU A 162 11.44 16.85 7.58
CA GLU A 162 11.46 17.49 8.89
C GLU A 162 10.42 16.88 9.84
N LEU A 163 9.19 16.63 9.39
CA LEU A 163 8.18 15.98 10.21
C LEU A 163 8.50 14.51 10.52
N VAL A 164 9.09 13.76 9.57
CA VAL A 164 9.57 12.39 9.81
C VAL A 164 10.61 12.39 10.93
N ARG A 165 11.55 13.34 10.92
CA ARG A 165 12.53 13.52 12.01
C ARG A 165 11.87 13.95 13.32
N LYS A 166 10.98 14.94 13.28
CA LYS A 166 10.26 15.46 14.47
C LYS A 166 9.48 14.35 15.18
N TYR A 167 8.86 13.46 14.42
CA TYR A 167 7.96 12.42 14.93
C TYR A 167 8.60 11.03 15.01
N GLN A 168 9.92 10.93 14.91
CA GLN A 168 10.65 9.67 14.98
C GLN A 168 10.20 8.81 16.17
N GLU A 169 10.05 7.49 15.94
CA GLU A 169 9.59 6.50 16.91
C GLU A 169 8.15 6.70 17.42
N THR A 170 7.37 7.59 16.79
CA THR A 170 5.94 7.75 17.07
C THR A 170 5.09 7.23 15.90
N PRO A 171 3.79 6.93 16.11
CA PRO A 171 2.88 6.54 15.02
C PRO A 171 2.78 7.58 13.89
N TYR A 172 3.12 8.84 14.14
CA TYR A 172 3.12 9.91 13.14
C TYR A 172 4.32 9.84 12.19
N GLU A 173 5.43 9.20 12.58
CA GLU A 173 6.53 8.93 11.65
C GLU A 173 6.03 8.13 10.45
N ALA A 174 5.28 7.06 10.70
CA ALA A 174 4.73 6.21 9.64
C ALA A 174 3.79 7.00 8.72
N LEU A 175 2.92 7.85 9.28
CA LEU A 175 2.00 8.65 8.47
C LEU A 175 2.75 9.71 7.65
N ALA A 176 3.75 10.38 8.24
CA ALA A 176 4.59 11.35 7.53
C ALA A 176 5.37 10.71 6.38
N ARG A 177 5.96 9.52 6.61
CA ARG A 177 6.67 8.76 5.56
C ARG A 177 5.76 8.35 4.40
N ILE A 178 4.49 8.05 4.67
CA ILE A 178 3.51 7.74 3.61
C ILE A 178 3.25 8.97 2.73
N GLU A 179 3.06 10.14 3.33
CA GLU A 179 2.81 11.38 2.57
C GLU A 179 4.06 11.86 1.83
N GLU A 180 5.23 11.70 2.44
CA GLU A 180 6.53 11.90 1.79
C GLU A 180 6.68 11.00 0.56
N GLU A 181 6.49 9.69 0.71
CA GLU A 181 6.61 8.71 -0.38
C GLU A 181 5.66 9.04 -1.53
N ARG A 182 4.46 9.54 -1.22
CA ARG A 182 3.49 9.96 -2.24
C ARG A 182 4.02 11.13 -3.08
N LEU A 183 4.70 12.08 -2.45
CA LEU A 183 5.32 13.20 -3.17
C LEU A 183 6.55 12.78 -3.95
N ASP A 184 7.41 11.93 -3.38
CA ASP A 184 8.55 11.38 -4.12
C ASP A 184 8.08 10.57 -5.33
N ARG A 185 6.99 9.79 -5.21
CA ARG A 185 6.38 9.12 -6.36
C ARG A 185 5.87 10.12 -7.40
N ALA A 186 5.21 11.19 -6.98
CA ALA A 186 4.74 12.25 -7.88
C ALA A 186 5.91 12.92 -8.63
N LYS A 187 7.06 13.14 -7.97
CA LYS A 187 8.28 13.63 -8.62
C LYS A 187 8.77 12.68 -9.70
N VAL A 188 8.84 11.36 -9.42
CA VAL A 188 9.22 10.37 -10.46
C VAL A 188 8.27 10.44 -11.64
N THR A 189 6.95 10.45 -11.41
CA THR A 189 5.94 10.56 -12.47
C THR A 189 6.10 11.84 -13.29
N PHE A 190 6.38 12.97 -12.65
CA PHE A 190 6.59 14.24 -13.34
C PHE A 190 7.80 14.18 -14.29
N VAL A 191 8.92 13.63 -13.83
CA VAL A 191 10.13 13.45 -14.66
C VAL A 191 9.85 12.48 -15.81
N GLU A 192 9.12 11.38 -15.55
CA GLU A 192 8.77 10.37 -16.55
C GLU A 192 7.90 10.92 -17.69
N VAL A 193 6.87 11.71 -17.34
CA VAL A 193 5.98 12.35 -18.31
C VAL A 193 6.69 13.42 -19.13
N ASN A 194 7.68 14.11 -18.54
CA ASN A 194 8.41 15.19 -19.20
C ASN A 194 9.76 14.76 -19.79
N ARG A 195 10.11 13.47 -19.76
CA ARG A 195 11.46 12.98 -20.09
C ARG A 195 11.97 13.43 -21.47
N PHE A 196 11.09 13.56 -22.46
CA PHE A 196 11.48 14.00 -23.82
C PHE A 196 11.84 15.49 -23.91
N ARG A 197 11.46 16.29 -22.91
CA ARG A 197 11.77 17.73 -22.81
C ARG A 197 12.98 18.02 -21.93
N ILE A 198 13.48 16.99 -21.23
CA ILE A 198 14.60 17.09 -20.30
C ILE A 198 15.83 16.48 -20.95
N ARG A 199 16.96 17.19 -20.91
CA ARG A 199 18.24 16.63 -21.38
C ARG A 199 18.62 15.43 -20.51
N GLY A 200 18.83 14.27 -21.13
CA GLY A 200 19.09 13.02 -20.40
C GLY A 200 17.86 12.53 -19.61
N GLY A 201 16.65 12.80 -20.12
CA GLY A 201 15.42 12.50 -19.38
C GLY A 201 15.26 11.03 -19.02
N ASN A 202 15.69 10.09 -19.88
CA ASN A 202 15.64 8.65 -19.57
C ASN A 202 16.53 8.30 -18.37
N GLU A 203 17.75 8.84 -18.35
CA GLU A 203 18.70 8.66 -17.25
C GLU A 203 18.18 9.30 -15.96
N MET A 204 17.52 10.46 -16.05
CA MET A 204 16.88 11.13 -14.91
C MET A 204 15.74 10.30 -14.33
N VAL A 205 14.91 9.67 -15.16
CA VAL A 205 13.85 8.76 -14.68
C VAL A 205 14.44 7.54 -13.98
N ILE A 206 15.48 6.93 -14.56
CA ILE A 206 16.19 5.78 -13.96
C ILE A 206 16.77 6.16 -12.58
N LEU A 207 17.40 7.33 -12.49
CA LEU A 207 17.94 7.84 -11.22
C LEU A 207 16.81 8.08 -10.21
N ALA A 208 15.70 8.69 -10.63
CA ALA A 208 14.58 9.02 -9.77
C ALA A 208 13.91 7.75 -9.20
N TYR A 209 13.67 6.72 -10.01
CA TYR A 209 13.18 5.42 -9.52
C TYR A 209 14.18 4.76 -8.54
N THR A 210 15.48 4.82 -8.85
CA THR A 210 16.52 4.26 -7.98
C THR A 210 16.53 4.92 -6.60
N GLN A 211 16.41 6.25 -6.57
CA GLN A 211 16.30 7.02 -5.33
C GLN A 211 15.02 6.69 -4.57
N LEU A 212 13.87 6.63 -5.25
CA LEU A 212 12.57 6.28 -4.66
C LEU A 212 12.63 4.91 -3.95
N ILE A 213 13.11 3.88 -4.65
CA ILE A 213 13.21 2.51 -4.11
C ILE A 213 14.20 2.47 -2.95
N THR A 214 15.35 3.14 -3.07
CA THR A 214 16.37 3.15 -2.02
C THR A 214 15.86 3.82 -0.75
N LYS A 215 15.23 4.98 -0.89
CA LYS A 215 14.68 5.77 0.22
C LYS A 215 13.52 5.03 0.91
N HIS A 216 12.62 4.45 0.11
CA HIS A 216 11.39 3.81 0.61
C HIS A 216 11.46 2.29 0.66
N ARG A 217 12.66 1.70 0.86
CA ARG A 217 12.86 0.23 0.92
C ARG A 217 12.01 -0.50 1.96
N GLN A 218 11.56 0.20 3.01
CA GLN A 218 10.72 -0.35 4.07
C GLN A 218 9.22 -0.17 3.80
N SER A 219 8.86 0.57 2.75
CA SER A 219 7.46 0.79 2.40
C SER A 219 6.81 -0.50 1.95
N LYS A 220 5.55 -0.69 2.33
CA LYS A 220 4.69 -1.74 1.78
C LYS A 220 4.55 -1.66 0.25
N ASN A 221 4.82 -0.51 -0.35
CA ASN A 221 4.71 -0.31 -1.80
C ASN A 221 6.03 -0.53 -2.55
N VAL A 222 7.11 -0.96 -1.89
CA VAL A 222 8.42 -1.11 -2.56
C VAL A 222 8.35 -2.01 -3.80
N TYR A 223 7.54 -3.08 -3.74
CA TYR A 223 7.34 -3.98 -4.88
C TYR A 223 6.52 -3.35 -6.01
N ARG A 224 5.60 -2.44 -5.69
CA ARG A 224 4.91 -1.62 -6.71
C ARG A 224 5.90 -0.71 -7.40
N HIS A 225 6.80 -0.06 -6.66
CA HIS A 225 7.84 0.80 -7.26
C HIS A 225 8.82 0.02 -8.14
N LEU A 226 9.20 -1.20 -7.74
CA LEU A 226 10.02 -2.09 -8.55
C LEU A 226 9.31 -2.50 -9.85
N LEU A 227 8.02 -2.80 -9.80
CA LEU A 227 7.22 -3.06 -11.00
C LEU A 227 7.15 -1.85 -11.92
N ASP A 228 6.86 -0.67 -11.38
CA ASP A 228 6.78 0.56 -12.16
C ASP A 228 8.14 0.89 -12.81
N PHE A 229 9.25 0.60 -12.13
CA PHE A 229 10.59 0.76 -12.70
C PHE A 229 10.87 -0.27 -13.80
N ALA A 230 10.43 -1.52 -13.62
CA ALA A 230 10.53 -2.56 -14.65
C ALA A 230 9.70 -2.19 -15.90
N ASP A 231 8.51 -1.64 -15.70
CA ASP A 231 7.63 -1.14 -16.76
C ASP A 231 8.33 -0.02 -17.55
N PHE A 232 9.03 0.89 -16.88
CA PHE A 232 9.81 1.93 -17.55
C PHE A 232 10.94 1.36 -18.41
N TYR A 233 11.70 0.37 -17.93
CA TYR A 233 12.70 -0.31 -18.76
C TYR A 233 12.07 -1.04 -19.97
N MET A 234 10.90 -1.66 -19.77
CA MET A 234 10.16 -2.30 -20.86
C MET A 234 9.67 -1.27 -21.89
N LEU A 235 9.23 -0.09 -21.45
CA LEU A 235 8.88 1.02 -22.32
C LEU A 235 10.09 1.45 -23.16
N LEU A 236 11.25 1.66 -22.55
CA LEU A 236 12.48 2.00 -23.28
C LEU A 236 12.86 0.93 -24.31
N ALA A 237 12.75 -0.35 -23.97
CA ALA A 237 13.04 -1.45 -24.90
C ALA A 237 12.08 -1.45 -26.11
N LYS A 238 10.78 -1.17 -25.89
CA LYS A 238 9.79 -1.03 -26.96
C LYS A 238 10.05 0.19 -27.83
N GLU A 239 10.39 1.34 -27.23
CA GLU A 239 10.72 2.55 -27.96
C GLU A 239 11.97 2.36 -28.82
N TYR A 240 12.99 1.69 -28.29
CA TYR A 240 14.20 1.36 -29.03
C TYR A 240 13.88 0.52 -30.28
N ALA A 241 13.10 -0.56 -30.11
CA ALA A 241 12.69 -1.43 -31.22
C ALA A 241 11.73 -0.77 -32.22
N ALA A 242 11.02 0.29 -31.81
CA ALA A 242 10.17 1.06 -32.72
C ALA A 242 10.98 2.09 -33.53
N GLN A 243 12.05 2.63 -32.96
CA GLN A 243 12.92 3.62 -33.60
C GLN A 243 13.99 2.96 -34.48
N ASN A 244 14.38 1.73 -34.17
CA ASN A 244 15.38 0.96 -34.90
C ASN A 244 14.70 -0.31 -35.41
N ASP A 245 14.52 -0.40 -36.73
CA ASP A 245 13.91 -1.56 -37.37
C ASP A 245 14.70 -2.83 -36.99
N PRO A 246 14.09 -3.80 -36.28
CA PRO A 246 14.78 -5.01 -35.86
C PRO A 246 15.33 -5.85 -37.02
N GLU A 247 14.75 -5.76 -38.23
CA GLU A 247 15.26 -6.44 -39.44
C GLU A 247 16.35 -5.62 -40.16
N GLY A 248 16.54 -4.36 -39.75
CA GLY A 248 17.47 -3.41 -40.35
C GLY A 248 18.87 -3.44 -39.72
N LEU A 249 19.87 -3.04 -40.50
CA LEU A 249 21.29 -2.99 -40.07
C LEU A 249 21.58 -1.98 -38.95
N SER A 250 20.68 -1.02 -38.71
CA SER A 250 20.82 -0.02 -37.64
C SER A 250 20.43 -0.56 -36.27
N PHE A 251 19.80 -1.74 -36.19
CA PHE A 251 19.46 -2.36 -34.92
C PHE A 251 20.72 -2.87 -34.22
N ASN A 252 20.95 -2.40 -33.00
CA ASN A 252 22.00 -2.89 -32.12
C ASN A 252 21.38 -3.83 -31.08
N PRO A 253 21.58 -5.16 -31.20
CA PRO A 253 21.03 -6.13 -30.26
C PRO A 253 21.48 -5.91 -28.82
N ASP A 254 22.71 -5.46 -28.60
CA ASP A 254 23.25 -5.27 -27.25
C ASP A 254 22.57 -4.11 -26.51
N ALA A 255 22.24 -3.04 -27.24
CA ALA A 255 21.49 -1.91 -26.70
C ALA A 255 20.08 -2.33 -26.28
N PHE A 256 19.38 -3.08 -27.15
CA PHE A 256 18.08 -3.67 -26.82
C PHE A 256 18.16 -4.61 -25.60
N GLU A 257 19.13 -5.54 -25.60
CA GLU A 257 19.29 -6.52 -24.52
C GLU A 257 19.57 -5.86 -23.17
N THR A 258 20.30 -4.74 -23.15
CA THR A 258 20.57 -3.98 -21.92
C THR A 258 19.27 -3.47 -21.30
N LEU A 259 18.37 -2.89 -22.10
CA LEU A 259 17.06 -2.40 -21.65
C LEU A 259 16.16 -3.56 -21.19
N ALA A 260 16.09 -4.63 -21.99
CA ALA A 260 15.31 -5.82 -21.66
C ALA A 260 15.79 -6.50 -20.38
N LYS A 261 17.11 -6.58 -20.14
CA LYS A 261 17.71 -7.11 -18.90
C LYS A 261 17.37 -6.25 -17.69
N GLY A 262 17.29 -4.93 -17.85
CA GLY A 262 16.83 -4.01 -16.80
C GLY A 262 15.42 -4.33 -16.32
N ALA A 263 14.47 -4.49 -17.24
CA ALA A 263 13.10 -4.91 -16.91
C ALA A 263 13.06 -6.31 -16.31
N LEU A 264 13.80 -7.27 -16.90
CA LEU A 264 13.84 -8.66 -16.44
C LEU A 264 14.30 -8.77 -14.99
N ARG A 265 15.32 -8.01 -14.59
CA ARG A 265 15.86 -8.01 -13.23
C ARG A 265 14.74 -7.73 -12.21
N PHE A 266 14.01 -6.64 -12.40
CA PHE A 266 13.00 -6.19 -11.45
C PHE A 266 11.74 -7.04 -11.45
N TYR A 267 11.24 -7.46 -12.62
CA TYR A 267 10.13 -8.42 -12.64
C TYR A 267 10.50 -9.73 -11.95
N THR A 268 11.73 -10.21 -12.13
CA THR A 268 12.20 -11.45 -11.48
C THR A 268 12.28 -11.27 -9.96
N GLU A 269 12.81 -10.14 -9.49
CA GLU A 269 12.87 -9.82 -8.06
C GLU A 269 11.48 -9.85 -7.42
N VAL A 270 10.49 -9.19 -8.02
CA VAL A 270 9.11 -9.17 -7.51
C VAL A 270 8.45 -10.55 -7.62
N ALA A 271 8.65 -11.27 -8.72
CA ALA A 271 8.05 -12.59 -8.95
C ALA A 271 8.54 -13.69 -7.98
N GLN A 272 9.69 -13.47 -7.33
CA GLN A 272 10.27 -14.40 -6.35
C GLN A 272 9.76 -14.19 -4.92
N VAL A 273 9.06 -13.09 -4.64
CA VAL A 273 8.58 -12.78 -3.30
C VAL A 273 7.20 -13.41 -3.07
N ASP A 274 7.10 -14.20 -2.00
CA ASP A 274 5.84 -14.83 -1.61
C ASP A 274 4.94 -13.91 -0.78
N GLY A 275 3.62 -14.08 -0.93
CA GLY A 275 2.62 -13.40 -0.11
C GLY A 275 2.27 -11.96 -0.53
N ILE A 276 2.81 -11.45 -1.65
CA ILE A 276 2.47 -10.14 -2.21
C ILE A 276 1.57 -10.27 -3.45
N LEU A 277 0.70 -9.29 -3.68
CA LEU A 277 -0.21 -9.30 -4.84
C LEU A 277 0.54 -9.02 -6.14
N GLU A 278 1.58 -8.20 -6.07
CA GLU A 278 2.45 -7.80 -7.16
C GLU A 278 3.13 -8.99 -7.84
N LYS A 279 3.26 -10.15 -7.16
CA LYS A 279 3.85 -11.37 -7.72
C LYS A 279 3.12 -11.84 -8.99
N ILE A 280 1.78 -11.84 -8.96
CA ILE A 280 0.97 -12.33 -10.09
C ILE A 280 1.18 -11.41 -11.31
N GLU A 281 1.18 -10.10 -11.06
CA GLU A 281 1.44 -9.10 -12.09
C GLU A 281 2.86 -9.24 -12.66
N ALA A 282 3.86 -9.42 -11.80
CA ALA A 282 5.25 -9.61 -12.19
C ALA A 282 5.44 -10.85 -13.07
N GLN A 283 4.81 -11.97 -12.74
CA GLN A 283 4.89 -13.21 -13.52
C GLN A 283 4.34 -13.02 -14.93
N GLY A 284 3.16 -12.42 -15.08
CA GLY A 284 2.58 -12.14 -16.39
C GLY A 284 3.43 -11.19 -17.23
N LYS A 285 3.97 -10.12 -16.62
CA LYS A 285 4.85 -9.17 -17.29
C LYS A 285 6.19 -9.78 -17.70
N LEU A 286 6.72 -10.70 -16.90
CA LEU A 286 7.95 -11.44 -17.17
C LEU A 286 7.80 -12.39 -18.36
N GLU A 287 6.67 -13.10 -18.46
CA GLU A 287 6.35 -13.92 -19.63
C GLU A 287 6.21 -13.07 -20.90
N ALA A 288 5.50 -11.94 -20.81
CA ALA A 288 5.36 -11.01 -21.92
C ALA A 288 6.72 -10.45 -22.40
N LEU A 289 7.60 -10.09 -21.47
CA LEU A 289 8.96 -9.63 -21.77
C LEU A 289 9.78 -10.71 -22.48
N ARG A 290 9.71 -11.97 -22.02
CA ARG A 290 10.41 -13.09 -22.67
C ARG A 290 9.95 -13.29 -24.11
N GLY A 291 8.63 -13.28 -24.35
CA GLY A 291 8.06 -13.39 -25.70
C GLY A 291 8.48 -12.23 -26.59
N PHE A 292 8.48 -11.00 -26.05
CA PHE A 292 8.94 -9.82 -26.77
C PHE A 292 10.44 -9.90 -27.14
N ALA A 293 11.30 -10.27 -26.19
CA ALA A 293 12.73 -10.41 -26.41
C ALA A 293 13.06 -11.50 -27.45
N GLU A 294 12.37 -12.65 -27.39
CA GLU A 294 12.52 -13.72 -28.38
C GLU A 294 12.09 -13.28 -29.77
N ARG A 295 11.00 -12.52 -29.88
CA ARG A 295 10.58 -11.93 -31.17
C ARG A 295 11.67 -11.03 -31.73
N MET A 296 12.22 -10.11 -30.93
CA MET A 296 13.26 -9.19 -31.39
C MET A 296 14.52 -9.94 -31.85
N ARG A 297 14.94 -10.97 -31.11
CA ARG A 297 16.08 -11.82 -31.50
C ARG A 297 15.88 -12.59 -32.80
N ARG A 298 14.63 -12.90 -33.18
CA ARG A 298 14.34 -13.57 -34.45
C ARG A 298 14.37 -12.61 -35.63
N LEU A 299 13.90 -11.39 -35.43
CA LEU A 299 13.90 -10.35 -36.46
C LEU A 299 15.32 -9.82 -36.72
N SER A 300 16.17 -9.77 -35.70
CA SER A 300 17.55 -9.27 -35.81
C SER A 300 18.59 -10.28 -36.31
N ARG A 301 18.17 -11.43 -36.86
CA ARG A 301 19.05 -12.46 -37.41
C ARG A 301 19.18 -12.29 -38.92
#